data_AF-A0A1J5U681-F1
#
_entry.id   AF-A0A1J5U681-F1
#
_cell.length_a   1.000
_cell.length_b   1.000
_cell.length_c   1.000
_cell.angle_alpha   90.00
_cell.angle_beta   90.00
_cell.angle_gamma   90.00
#
_symmetry.space_group_name_H-M   'P 1'
#
loop_
_entity.id
_entity.type
_entity.pdbx_description
1 polymer ?
#
loop_
_entity_poly.entity_id
_entity_poly.type
_entity_poly.pdbx_seq_one_letter_code
_entity_poly.pdbx_strand_id
1 'polypeptide(L)' 'MEYAIVGVVVFVLLVVILSARGRDRVVDALVAEYGLSRSMLGPLGSMEIARLRKEIKSLESSNNKAALKKLLARYKLTE' A
#
# COMPACT_ATOMS: atom_id res chain seq x y z
N MET A 1 -35.83 1.02 15.24
CA MET A 1 -34.83 0.15 14.54
C MET A 1 -34.05 0.90 13.45
N GLU A 2 -34.36 2.17 13.16
CA GLU A 2 -33.73 2.93 12.06
C GLU A 2 -32.33 3.47 12.39
N TYR A 3 -32.04 3.81 13.66
CA TYR A 3 -30.75 4.37 14.09
C TYR A 3 -29.56 3.38 14.00
N ALA A 4 -29.83 2.07 14.10
CA ALA A 4 -28.79 1.04 14.02
C ALA A 4 -28.21 0.92 12.60
N ILE A 5 -29.05 1.08 11.57
CA ILE A 5 -28.67 0.94 10.17
C ILE A 5 -27.79 2.14 9.75
N VAL A 6 -28.17 3.36 10.18
CA VAL A 6 -27.39 4.57 9.91
C VAL A 6 -26.01 4.50 10.59
N GLY A 7 -25.94 4.02 11.83
CA GLY A 7 -24.67 3.83 12.53
C GLY A 7 -23.72 2.85 11.83
N VAL A 8 -24.26 1.74 11.32
CA VAL A 8 -23.48 0.73 10.56
C VAL A 8 -22.98 1.30 9.23
N VAL A 9 -23.82 2.03 8.49
CA VAL A 9 -23.43 2.63 7.21
C VAL A 9 -22.30 3.66 7.39
N VAL A 10 -22.42 4.55 8.39
CA VAL A 10 -21.39 5.55 8.69
C VAL A 10 -20.08 4.89 9.14
N PHE A 11 -20.16 3.85 9.97
CA PHE A 11 -18.98 3.09 10.40
C PHE A 11 -18.26 2.43 9.22
N VAL A 12 -19.00 1.78 8.31
CA VAL A 12 -18.43 1.17 7.10
C VAL A 12 -17.78 2.23 6.22
N LEU A 13 -18.41 3.38 6.02
CA LEU A 13 -17.86 4.50 5.26
C LEU A 13 -16.56 5.03 5.88
N LEU A 14 -16.52 5.19 7.21
CA LEU A 14 -15.31 5.62 7.92
C LEU A 14 -14.19 4.59 7.78
N VAL A 15 -14.47 3.30 7.90
CA VAL A 15 -13.48 2.22 7.70
C VAL A 15 -12.96 2.21 6.26
N VAL A 16 -13.82 2.44 5.26
CA VAL A 16 -13.43 2.54 3.85
C VAL A 16 -12.54 3.77 3.62
N ILE A 17 -12.90 4.93 4.18
CA ILE A 17 -12.11 6.17 4.07
C ILE A 17 -10.76 6.02 4.79
N LEU A 18 -10.73 5.45 6.00
CA LEU A 18 -9.48 5.19 6.72
C LEU A 18 -8.60 4.20 5.96
N SER A 19 -9.18 3.15 5.39
CA SER A 19 -8.46 2.16 4.58
C SER A 19 -7.92 2.78 3.29
N ALA A 20 -8.68 3.67 2.65
CA ALA A 20 -8.25 4.42 1.47
C ALA A 20 -7.12 5.40 1.81
N ARG A 21 -7.22 6.14 2.92
CA ARG A 21 -6.14 7.01 3.43
C ARG A 21 -4.89 6.22 3.81
N GLY A 22 -5.07 5.06 4.44
CA GLY A 22 -3.98 4.16 4.77
C GLY A 22 -3.26 3.69 3.50
N ARG A 23 -4.02 3.34 2.45
CA ARG A 23 -3.46 2.97 1.15
C ARG A 23 -2.66 4.11 0.53
N ASP A 24 -3.23 5.31 0.41
CA ASP A 24 -2.53 6.45 -0.19
C ASP A 24 -1.25 6.79 0.59
N ARG A 25 -1.28 6.76 1.93
CA ARG A 25 -0.06 6.98 2.73
C ARG A 25 1.02 5.92 2.51
N VAL A 26 0.64 4.65 2.33
CA VAL A 26 1.62 3.58 2.09
C VAL A 26 2.18 3.68 0.67
N VAL A 27 1.35 4.02 -0.31
CA VAL A 27 1.81 4.29 -1.69
C VAL A 27 2.77 5.47 -1.69
N ASP A 28 2.42 6.56 -1.03
CA ASP A 28 3.25 7.77 -0.93
C ASP A 28 4.60 7.47 -0.25
N ALA A 29 4.60 6.69 0.84
CA ALA A 29 5.83 6.23 1.48
C ALA A 29 6.69 5.37 0.55
N LEU A 30 6.09 4.46 -0.22
CA LEU A 30 6.82 3.62 -1.17
C LEU A 30 7.42 4.43 -2.34
N VAL A 31 6.70 5.46 -2.80
CA VAL A 31 7.17 6.40 -3.83
C VAL A 31 8.32 7.24 -3.27
N ALA A 32 8.18 7.82 -2.08
CA ALA A 32 9.18 8.70 -1.48
C ALA A 32 10.43 7.97 -1.01
N GLU A 33 10.27 6.81 -0.36
CA GLU A 33 11.36 6.06 0.29
C GLU A 33 12.13 5.18 -0.69
N TYR A 34 11.43 4.63 -1.69
CA TYR A 34 12.03 3.69 -2.64
C TYR A 34 11.96 4.14 -4.10
N GLY A 35 11.33 5.28 -4.41
CA GLY A 35 11.25 5.82 -5.78
C GLY A 35 10.34 4.98 -6.70
N LEU A 36 9.34 4.29 -6.16
CA LEU A 36 8.42 3.48 -6.95
C LEU A 36 7.46 4.34 -7.78
N SER A 37 7.00 3.81 -8.93
CA SER A 37 6.05 4.55 -9.77
C SER A 37 4.63 4.46 -9.19
N ARG A 38 4.03 5.61 -8.91
CA ARG A 38 2.63 5.69 -8.43
C ARG A 38 1.66 5.01 -9.40
N SER A 39 1.93 5.05 -10.71
CA SER A 39 1.13 4.38 -11.74
C SER A 39 1.21 2.86 -11.68
N MET A 40 2.35 2.28 -11.26
CA MET A 40 2.45 0.83 -11.02
C MET A 40 1.79 0.42 -9.71
N LEU A 41 1.77 1.30 -8.71
CA LEU A 41 1.12 1.06 -7.42
C LEU A 41 -0.39 1.35 -7.42
N GLY A 42 -0.87 2.16 -8.35
CA GLY A 42 -2.28 2.53 -8.52
C GLY A 42 -3.24 1.37 -8.78
N PRO A 43 -2.93 0.40 -9.67
CA PRO A 43 -3.78 -0.77 -9.90
C PRO A 43 -3.64 -1.84 -8.81
N LEU A 44 -2.61 -1.77 -7.96
CA LEU A 44 -2.44 -2.72 -6.86
C LEU A 44 -3.52 -2.48 -5.80
N GLY A 45 -4.23 -3.55 -5.42
CA GLY A 45 -5.15 -3.50 -4.30
C GLY A 45 -4.42 -3.18 -2.99
N SER A 46 -5.14 -2.69 -1.97
CA SER A 46 -4.56 -2.40 -0.64
C SER A 46 -3.81 -3.58 -0.04
N MET A 47 -4.25 -4.80 -0.34
CA MET A 47 -3.62 -6.04 0.11
C MET A 47 -2.27 -6.31 -0.58
N GLU A 48 -2.17 -6.02 -1.88
CA GLU A 48 -0.93 -6.17 -2.64
C GLU A 48 0.11 -5.13 -2.23
N ILE A 49 -0.30 -3.88 -2.02
CA ILE A 49 0.56 -2.82 -1.50
C ILE A 49 1.08 -3.18 -0.10
N ALA A 50 0.21 -3.70 0.79
CA ALA A 50 0.61 -4.14 2.12
C ALA A 50 1.60 -5.33 2.04
N ARG A 51 1.39 -6.26 1.11
CA ARG A 51 2.28 -7.40 0.87
C ARG A 51 3.64 -6.93 0.33
N LEU A 52 3.65 -6.01 -0.63
CA LEU A 52 4.86 -5.40 -1.18
C LEU A 52 5.66 -4.69 -0.08
N ARG A 53 5.01 -3.88 0.75
CA ARG A 53 5.66 -3.23 1.90
C ARG A 53 6.25 -4.24 2.88
N LYS A 54 5.52 -5.32 3.17
CA LYS A 54 6.00 -6.38 4.06
C LYS A 54 7.20 -7.10 3.46
N GLU A 55 7.19 -7.36 2.15
CA GLU A 55 8.28 -8.02 1.44
C GLU A 55 9.53 -7.14 1.39
N ILE A 56 9.39 -5.84 1.08
CA ILE A 56 10.48 -4.86 1.15
C ILE A 56 11.09 -4.84 2.55
N LYS A 57 10.27 -4.72 3.59
CA LYS A 57 10.75 -4.71 4.99
C LYS A 57 11.42 -6.03 5.38
N SER A 58 10.90 -7.16 4.89
CA SER A 58 11.50 -8.47 5.13
C SER A 58 12.87 -8.59 4.46
N LEU A 59 13.02 -8.13 3.22
CA LEU A 59 14.28 -8.15 2.49
C LEU A 59 15.31 -7.20 3.09
N GLU A 60 14.87 -6.03 3.56
CA GLU A 60 15.69 -5.08 4.30
C GLU A 60 16.17 -5.67 5.63
N SER A 61 15.27 -6.31 6.39
CA SER A 61 15.61 -6.98 7.65
C SER A 61 16.55 -8.18 7.47
N SER A 62 16.43 -8.92 6.36
CA SER A 62 17.36 -10.00 6.01
C SER A 62 18.65 -9.48 5.35
N ASN A 63 18.85 -8.17 5.25
CA ASN A 63 19.98 -7.51 4.58
C ASN A 63 20.20 -8.01 3.13
N ASN A 64 19.14 -8.52 2.49
CA ASN A 64 19.21 -9.10 1.16
C ASN A 64 19.01 -8.00 0.10
N LYS A 65 20.01 -7.12 0.02
CA LYS A 65 20.01 -5.94 -0.85
C LYS A 65 19.85 -6.29 -2.34
N ALA A 66 20.33 -7.46 -2.76
CA ALA A 66 20.21 -7.91 -4.15
C ALA A 66 18.75 -8.23 -4.52
N ALA A 67 18.04 -8.98 -3.68
CA ALA A 67 16.63 -9.28 -3.87
C ALA A 67 15.76 -8.02 -3.75
N LEU A 68 16.07 -7.14 -2.80
CA LEU A 68 15.39 -5.85 -2.64
C LEU A 68 15.52 -4.98 -3.89
N LYS A 69 16.73 -4.84 -4.43
CA LYS A 69 16.98 -4.05 -5.65
C LYS A 69 16.23 -4.62 -6.85
N LYS A 70 16.16 -5.95 -6.98
CA LYS A 70 15.42 -6.64 -8.04
C LYS A 70 13.90 -6.42 -7.92
N LEU A 71 13.38 -6.47 -6.69
CA LEU A 71 11.99 -6.20 -6.39
C LEU A 71 11.64 -4.75 -6.74
N LEU A 72 12.41 -3.78 -6.24
CA LEU A 72 12.21 -2.36 -6.53
C LEU A 72 12.33 -2.06 -8.03
N ALA A 73 13.27 -2.67 -8.74
CA ALA A 73 13.41 -2.49 -10.19
C ALA A 73 12.15 -2.91 -10.96
N ARG A 74 11.46 -3.98 -10.53
CA ARG A 74 10.19 -4.40 -11.13
C ARG A 74 9.07 -3.36 -10.97
N TYR A 75 9.10 -2.56 -9.92
CA TYR A 75 8.10 -1.52 -9.62
C TYR A 75 8.57 -0.09 -9.95
N LYS A 76 9.83 0.09 -10.34
CA LYS A 76 10.42 1.36 -10.81
C LYS A 76 10.25 1.57 -12.32
N LEU A 77 10.03 0.51 -13.09
CA LEU A 77 10.06 0.56 -14.56
C LEU A 77 8.66 0.73 -15.15
N THR A 78 8.15 1.95 -15.15
CA THR A 78 7.41 2.51 -16.30
C THR A 78 7.41 4.03 -16.16
N GLU A 79 8.42 4.68 -16.76
CA GLU A 79 8.20 5.96 -17.45
C GLU A 79 7.46 5.67 -18.77
#